data_AF-A0A1F7BPB5-F1
#
_entry.id   AF-A0A1F7BPB5-F1
#
_cell.length_a   1.000
_cell.length_b   1.000
_cell.length_c   1.000
_cell.angle_alpha   90.00
_cell.angle_beta   90.00
_cell.angle_gamma   90.00
#
_symmetry.space_group_name_H-M   'P 1'
#
loop_
_entity.id
_entity.type
_entity.pdbx_description
1 polymer ?
#
loop_
_entity_poly.entity_id
_entity_poly.type
_entity_poly.pdbx_seq_one_letter_code
_entity_poly.pdbx_strand_id
1 'polypeptide(L)' 'MPSDIPEVKAKKGELLLGLLMREKLITSKSDGRRLLEQKGIHLNDKAVTDVNAAAVPGIYKVGKRKFVRIV' A
#
# COMPACT_ATOMS: atom_id res chain seq x y z
N MET A 1 16.74 -4.32 -11.08
CA MET A 1 15.72 -3.64 -10.27
C MET A 1 14.88 -2.82 -11.24
N PRO A 2 13.55 -2.98 -11.32
CA PRO A 2 12.76 -2.06 -12.14
C PRO A 2 12.81 -0.70 -11.45
N SER A 3 13.25 0.31 -12.19
CA SER A 3 13.78 1.58 -11.70
C SER A 3 12.72 2.61 -11.28
N ASP A 4 11.43 2.28 -11.41
CA ASP A 4 10.32 3.20 -11.17
C ASP A 4 9.44 2.68 -10.02
N ILE A 5 9.79 3.09 -8.79
CA ILE A 5 8.87 3.01 -7.65
C ILE A 5 8.06 4.31 -7.66
N PRO A 6 6.76 4.29 -8.00
CA PRO A 6 5.92 5.48 -7.97
C PRO A 6 5.90 6.09 -6.57
N GLU A 7 6.08 7.41 -6.51
CA GLU A 7 6.02 8.20 -5.29
C GLU A 7 4.66 8.88 -5.15
N VAL A 8 4.02 8.69 -4.01
CA VAL A 8 2.63 9.10 -3.79
C VAL A 8 2.52 9.84 -2.47
N LYS A 9 1.86 11.00 -2.50
CA LYS A 9 1.66 11.81 -1.29
C LYS A 9 0.46 11.32 -0.52
N ALA A 10 0.67 10.86 0.71
CA ALA A 10 -0.42 10.56 1.62
C ALA A 10 -1.03 11.85 2.17
N LYS A 11 -2.36 11.96 2.13
CA LYS A 11 -3.04 13.03 2.86
C LYS A 11 -3.04 12.71 4.35
N LYS A 12 -3.01 13.76 5.18
CA LYS A 12 -3.05 13.65 6.64
C LYS A 12 -4.34 12.95 7.07
N GLY A 13 -4.23 11.76 7.67
CA GLY A 13 -5.37 10.92 8.07
C GLY A 13 -5.94 10.03 6.97
N GLU A 14 -5.28 9.91 5.82
CA GLU A 14 -5.70 9.01 4.75
C GLU A 14 -5.39 7.55 5.11
N LEU A 15 -6.34 6.67 4.83
CA LEU A 15 -6.18 5.23 5.00
C LEU A 15 -5.28 4.66 3.91
N LEU A 16 -4.44 3.70 4.27
CA LEU A 16 -3.57 2.99 3.34
C LEU A 16 -4.36 2.41 2.16
N LEU A 17 -5.47 1.72 2.43
CA LEU A 17 -6.32 1.16 1.39
C LEU A 17 -6.92 2.21 0.47
N GLY A 18 -7.26 3.39 0.99
CA GLY A 18 -7.77 4.50 0.18
C GLY A 18 -6.72 5.00 -0.80
N LEU A 19 -5.49 5.17 -0.32
CA LEU A 19 -4.35 5.58 -1.13
C LEU A 19 -3.99 4.52 -2.17
N LEU A 20 -3.91 3.24 -1.78
CA LEU A 20 -3.67 2.13 -2.71
C LEU A 20 -4.74 2.04 -3.82
N MET A 21 -6.00 2.32 -3.48
CA MET A 21 -7.09 2.31 -4.45
C MET A 21 -6.99 3.50 -5.42
N ARG A 22 -6.66 4.69 -4.90
CA ARG A 22 -6.46 5.91 -5.70
C ARG A 22 -5.31 5.74 -6.69
N GLU A 23 -4.24 5.08 -6.28
CA GLU A 23 -3.08 4.75 -7.10
C GLU A 23 -3.32 3.52 -8.03
N LYS A 24 -4.55 3.00 -8.07
CA LYS A 24 -4.94 1.81 -8.85
C LYS A 24 -4.06 0.58 -8.58
N LEU A 25 -3.44 0.51 -7.40
CA LEU A 25 -2.67 -0.65 -6.95
C LEU A 25 -3.60 -1.81 -6.59
N ILE A 26 -4.80 -1.48 -6.09
CA ILE A 26 -5.90 -2.40 -5.78
C ILE A 26 -7.17 -2.00 -6.54
N THR A 27 -7.99 -2.99 -6.87
CA THR A 27 -9.23 -2.80 -7.64
C THR A 27 -10.36 -2.24 -6.77
N SER A 28 -10.37 -2.59 -5.49
CA SER A 28 -11.36 -2.12 -4.51
C SER A 28 -10.81 -2.22 -3.08
N LYS A 29 -11.48 -1.57 -2.11
CA LYS A 29 -11.13 -1.70 -0.69
C LYS A 29 -11.17 -3.16 -0.21
N SER A 30 -12.14 -3.95 -0.68
CA SER A 30 -12.27 -5.37 -0.32
C SER A 30 -11.12 -6.21 -0.87
N ASP A 31 -10.64 -5.87 -2.07
CA ASP A 31 -9.48 -6.52 -2.70
C ASP A 31 -8.20 -6.23 -1.92
N GLY A 32 -8.02 -4.98 -1.48
CA GLY A 32 -6.92 -4.61 -0.60
C GLY A 32 -6.98 -5.26 0.79
N ARG A 33 -8.17 -5.50 1.35
CA ARG A 33 -8.31 -6.31 2.59
C ARG A 33 -7.80 -7.73 2.39
N ARG A 34 -8.17 -8.38 1.30
CA ARG A 34 -7.68 -9.73 0.97
C ARG A 34 -6.17 -9.76 0.85
N LEU A 35 -5.58 -8.75 0.20
CA LEU A 35 -4.12 -8.62 0.14
C LEU A 35 -3.50 -8.45 1.53
N LEU A 36 -4.12 -7.69 2.43
CA LEU A 36 -3.69 -7.56 3.82
C LEU A 36 -3.75 -8.89 4.58
N GLU A 37 -4.88 -9.58 4.50
CA GLU A 37 -5.12 -10.89 5.13
C GLU A 37 -4.13 -11.95 4.63
N GLN A 38 -3.81 -11.93 3.34
CA GLN A 38 -2.82 -12.81 2.73
C GLN A 38 -1.37 -12.34 2.93
N LYS A 39 -1.12 -11.31 3.76
CA LYS A 39 0.21 -10.71 3.97
C LYS A 39 0.88 -10.29 2.65
N GLY A 40 0.09 -9.86 1.69
CA GLY A 40 0.52 -9.32 0.40
C GLY A 40 1.02 -7.89 0.50
N ILE A 41 0.72 -7.16 1.57
CA ILE A 41 1.16 -5.76 1.75
C ILE A 41 2.22 -5.68 2.84
N HIS A 42 3.37 -5.11 2.51
CA HIS A 42 4.46 -4.87 3.46
C HIS A 42 4.87 -3.41 3.45
N LEU A 43 5.11 -2.83 4.62
CA LEU A 43 5.64 -1.50 4.84
C LEU A 43 7.06 -1.64 5.41
N ASN A 44 8.08 -1.19 4.69
CA ASN A 44 9.49 -1.26 5.12
C ASN A 44 9.85 -2.64 5.69
N ASP A 45 9.53 -3.70 4.93
CA ASP A 45 9.72 -5.12 5.29
C ASP A 45 8.84 -5.67 6.43
N LYS A 46 7.92 -4.87 6.99
CA LYS A 46 6.91 -5.33 7.95
C LYS A 46 5.59 -5.60 7.26
N ALA A 47 5.04 -6.80 7.42
CA ALA A 47 3.70 -7.11 6.91
C ALA A 47 2.66 -6.21 7.59
N VAL A 48 1.86 -5.52 6.80
CA VAL A 48 0.70 -4.76 7.27
C VAL A 48 -0.48 -5.72 7.27
N THR A 49 -1.15 -5.87 8.40
CA THR A 49 -2.37 -6.68 8.54
C THR A 49 -3.59 -5.84 8.94
N ASP A 50 -3.40 -4.54 9.19
CA ASP A 50 -4.46 -3.65 9.67
C ASP A 50 -5.11 -2.87 8.52
N VAL A 51 -6.38 -3.19 8.26
CA VAL A 51 -7.23 -2.59 7.22
C VAL A 51 -7.42 -1.09 7.43
N ASN A 52 -7.35 -0.64 8.68
CA ASN A 52 -7.46 0.74 9.08
C ASN A 52 -6.09 1.41 9.28
N ALA A 53 -5.00 0.77 8.84
CA ALA A 53 -3.68 1.37 8.87
C ALA A 53 -3.69 2.73 8.15
N ALA A 54 -3.15 3.74 8.83
CA ALA A 54 -2.89 5.02 8.20
C ALA A 54 -1.81 4.86 7.12
N ALA A 55 -1.95 5.62 6.04
CA ALA A 55 -0.88 5.78 5.06
C ALA A 55 0.22 6.63 5.69
N VAL A 56 1.29 5.98 6.15
CA VAL A 56 2.48 6.64 6.70
C VAL A 56 3.57 6.69 5.65
N PRO A 57 4.49 7.66 5.70
CA PRO A 57 5.62 7.70 4.77
C PRO A 57 6.48 6.44 4.87
N GLY A 58 6.81 5.85 3.72
CA GLY A 58 7.58 4.61 3.65
C GLY A 58 7.40 3.86 2.34
N ILE A 59 8.14 2.77 2.18
CA ILE A 59 8.05 1.92 0.99
C ILE A 59 7.03 0.83 1.27
N TYR A 60 5.95 0.84 0.50
CA TYR A 60 4.94 -0.21 0.50
C TYR A 60 5.14 -1.14 -0.67
N LYS A 61 5.21 -2.43 -0.36
CA LYS A 61 5.19 -3.51 -1.34
C LYS A 61 3.79 -4.10 -1.37
N VAL A 62 3.17 -4.09 -2.55
CA VAL A 62 1.82 -4.61 -2.78
C VAL A 62 1.93 -5.83 -3.71
N GLY A 63 1.74 -7.01 -3.15
CA GLY A 63 1.95 -8.28 -3.84
C GLY A 63 3.42 -8.54 -4.18
N LYS A 64 3.65 -9.28 -5.28
CA LYS A 64 5.01 -9.69 -5.69
C LYS A 64 5.76 -8.67 -6.57
N ARG A 65 5.03 -7.82 -7.31
CA ARG A 65 5.61 -7.00 -8.39
C ARG A 65 5.33 -5.50 -8.27
N LYS A 66 4.42 -5.06 -7.40
CA LYS A 66 4.08 -3.63 -7.27
C LYS A 66 4.73 -3.06 -6.02
N PHE A 67 5.41 -1.93 -6.17
CA PHE A 67 6.01 -1.17 -5.08
C PHE A 67 5.54 0.27 -5.21
N VAL A 68 5.33 0.94 -4.09
CA VAL A 68 4.96 2.35 -4.05
C VAL A 68 5.65 2.99 -2.86
N ARG A 69 6.18 4.20 -3.02
CA ARG A 69 6.78 4.96 -1.94
C ARG A 69 5.80 6.05 -1.52
N ILE A 70 5.32 5.97 -0.30
CA ILE A 70 4.51 7.01 0.29
C ILE A 70 5.44 8.08 0.86
N VAL A 71 5.18 9.33 0.50
CA VAL A 71 5.88 10.53 1.00
C VAL A 71 4.92 11.47 1.72
#